data_AF-A0A497E2Y8-F1
#
_entry.id   AF-A0A497E2Y8-F1
#
_cell.length_a   1.000
_cell.length_b   1.000
_cell.length_c   1.000
_cell.angle_alpha   90.00
_cell.angle_beta   90.00
_cell.angle_gamma   90.00
#
_symmetry.space_group_name_H-M   'P 1'
#
loop_
_entity.id
_entity.type
_entity.pdbx_description
1 polymer ?
#
loop_
_entity_poly.entity_id
_entity_poly.type
_entity_poly.pdbx_seq_one_letter_code
_entity_poly.pdbx_strand_id
1 'polypeptide(L)'
;MTSYETLGKWLDTLVNIDIIGRGIIDKLYTAAYERTGEPLIYKAAREIKEAVDKNDVVLIMTGFRTPPLFITETDGPLGAASLARAIDICLGGRPVIITEPEDTSLRILEAVVRGVGLSVVPIKEISKESYRHCASVIGFTLDEEKASEEAKKLLDELNPSAVIAIEKAGRNSKNVYHNQSGLDVSKYHAKVEHIIIEAQKRGILTVGIGDGGNEVGMGVIEDVVRRYVPYGRECQCPCKGGIAAAS
;
A
#
# COMPACT_ATOMS: atom_id res chain seq x y z
N MET A 1 3.98 -25.12 13.93
CA MET A 1 3.39 -23.77 13.94
C MET A 1 3.47 -23.20 15.34
N THR A 2 3.95 -21.96 15.49
CA THR A 2 3.83 -21.22 16.76
C THR A 2 2.36 -20.83 17.03
N SER A 3 2.04 -20.38 18.24
CA SER A 3 0.69 -19.85 18.53
C SER A 3 0.34 -18.65 17.64
N TYR A 4 1.32 -17.78 17.35
CA TYR A 4 1.15 -16.61 16.49
C TYR A 4 0.99 -16.95 15.01
N GLU A 5 1.72 -17.95 14.53
CA GLU A 5 1.56 -18.44 13.15
C GLU A 5 0.17 -19.06 12.95
N THR A 6 -0.31 -19.81 13.95
CA THR A 6 -1.67 -20.35 13.95
C THR A 6 -2.71 -19.23 13.97
N LEU A 7 -2.51 -18.19 14.79
CA LEU A 7 -3.38 -17.02 14.81
C LEU A 7 -3.39 -16.32 13.45
N GLY A 8 -2.22 -16.12 12.83
CA GLY A 8 -2.12 -15.52 11.50
C GLY A 8 -2.89 -16.29 10.44
N LYS A 9 -2.84 -17.63 10.45
CA LYS A 9 -3.63 -18.46 9.54
C LYS A 9 -5.15 -18.22 9.69
N TRP A 10 -5.64 -18.08 10.93
CA TRP A 10 -7.05 -17.81 11.16
C TRP A 10 -7.45 -16.39 10.80
N LEU A 11 -6.56 -15.42 11.02
CA LEU A 11 -6.77 -14.05 10.57
C LEU A 11 -6.79 -13.98 9.04
N ASP A 12 -5.87 -14.65 8.35
CA ASP A 12 -5.87 -14.77 6.88
C ASP A 12 -7.22 -15.32 6.40
N THR A 13 -7.71 -16.39 7.04
CA THR A 13 -9.01 -16.99 6.70
C THR A 13 -10.15 -15.98 6.89
N LEU A 14 -10.13 -15.21 7.99
CA LEU A 14 -11.16 -14.24 8.31
C LEU A 14 -11.20 -13.07 7.32
N VAL A 15 -10.04 -12.53 6.96
CA VAL A 15 -9.98 -11.35 6.07
C VAL A 15 -10.21 -11.70 4.60
N ASN A 16 -10.09 -12.97 4.23
CA ASN A 16 -10.32 -13.47 2.86
C ASN A 16 -11.72 -14.07 2.65
N ILE A 17 -12.67 -13.84 3.57
CA ILE A 17 -14.06 -14.26 3.36
C ILE A 17 -14.66 -13.43 2.22
N ASP A 18 -14.99 -14.09 1.13
CA ASP A 18 -15.61 -13.48 -0.05
C ASP A 18 -17.12 -13.30 0.14
N ILE A 19 -17.50 -12.36 1.02
CA ILE A 19 -18.91 -12.09 1.39
C ILE A 19 -19.75 -11.67 0.17
N ILE A 20 -19.12 -11.00 -0.80
CA ILE A 20 -19.78 -10.48 -2.00
C ILE A 20 -19.77 -11.46 -3.18
N GLY A 21 -19.02 -12.56 -3.08
CA GLY A 21 -18.96 -13.62 -4.09
C GLY A 21 -18.25 -13.22 -5.38
N ARG A 22 -17.16 -12.45 -5.31
CA ARG A 22 -16.31 -12.11 -6.49
C ARG A 22 -15.69 -13.36 -7.13
N GLY A 23 -15.43 -14.41 -6.36
CA GLY A 23 -14.84 -15.68 -6.80
C GLY A 23 -13.33 -15.63 -7.10
N ILE A 24 -12.67 -14.51 -6.82
CA ILE A 24 -11.24 -14.31 -7.09
C ILE A 24 -10.38 -14.32 -5.82
N ILE A 25 -10.93 -13.94 -4.66
CA ILE A 25 -10.16 -13.70 -3.42
C ILE A 25 -9.38 -14.97 -3.00
N ASP A 26 -10.04 -16.12 -2.96
CA ASP A 26 -9.40 -17.40 -2.64
C ASP A 26 -8.24 -17.76 -3.59
N LYS A 27 -8.35 -17.39 -4.87
CA LYS A 27 -7.31 -17.64 -5.88
C LYS A 27 -6.10 -16.76 -5.66
N LEU A 28 -6.32 -15.48 -5.38
CA LEU A 28 -5.27 -14.51 -5.10
C LEU A 28 -4.55 -14.87 -3.80
N TYR A 29 -5.32 -15.14 -2.74
CA TYR A 29 -4.78 -15.58 -1.45
C TYR A 29 -3.96 -16.86 -1.57
N THR A 30 -4.51 -17.91 -2.19
CA THR A 30 -3.80 -19.19 -2.34
C THR A 30 -2.48 -19.00 -3.08
N ALA A 31 -2.49 -18.22 -4.17
CA ALA A 31 -1.28 -17.93 -4.92
C ALA A 31 -0.25 -17.20 -4.07
N ALA A 32 -0.65 -16.16 -3.34
CA ALA A 32 0.25 -15.41 -2.48
C ALA A 32 0.82 -16.30 -1.35
N TYR A 33 -0.02 -17.12 -0.71
CA TYR A 33 0.40 -18.07 0.31
C TYR A 33 1.40 -19.11 -0.23
N GLU A 34 1.19 -19.63 -1.43
CA GLU A 34 2.12 -20.57 -2.07
C GLU A 34 3.47 -19.93 -2.40
N ARG A 35 3.51 -18.62 -2.71
CA ARG A 35 4.75 -17.88 -2.97
C ARG A 35 5.52 -17.61 -1.68
N THR A 36 4.85 -17.41 -0.56
CA THR A 36 5.49 -17.09 0.73
C THR A 36 5.79 -18.31 1.59
N GLY A 37 4.99 -19.37 1.49
CA GLY A 37 5.10 -20.60 2.29
C GLY A 37 4.64 -20.47 3.75
N GLU A 38 4.03 -19.35 4.13
CA GLU A 38 3.57 -19.07 5.49
C GLU A 38 2.36 -18.12 5.48
N PRO A 39 1.54 -18.08 6.56
CA PRO A 39 0.38 -17.19 6.63
C PRO A 39 0.78 -15.72 6.42
N LEU A 40 0.07 -15.03 5.53
CA LEU A 40 0.48 -13.71 5.01
C LEU A 40 0.47 -12.64 6.10
N ILE A 41 -0.59 -12.60 6.93
CA ILE A 41 -0.67 -11.66 8.05
C ILE A 41 0.45 -11.92 9.06
N TYR A 42 0.74 -13.19 9.35
CA TYR A 42 1.81 -13.53 10.29
C TYR A 42 3.17 -13.08 9.76
N LYS A 43 3.47 -13.38 8.50
CA LYS A 43 4.71 -12.98 7.82
C LYS A 43 4.89 -11.48 7.86
N ALA A 44 3.91 -10.73 7.37
CA ALA A 44 3.97 -9.27 7.32
C ALA A 44 4.15 -8.67 8.72
N ALA A 45 3.39 -9.13 9.72
CA ALA A 45 3.51 -8.63 11.08
C ALA A 45 4.88 -8.93 11.72
N ARG A 46 5.44 -10.13 11.47
CA ARG A 46 6.79 -10.50 11.93
C ARG A 46 7.85 -9.62 11.29
N GLU A 47 7.84 -9.49 9.96
CA GLU A 47 8.85 -8.74 9.22
C GLU A 47 8.79 -7.24 9.56
N ILE A 48 7.60 -6.65 9.70
CA ILE A 48 7.44 -5.26 10.14
C ILE A 48 8.00 -5.09 11.56
N LYS A 49 7.71 -6.02 12.48
CA LYS A 49 8.23 -5.97 13.86
C LYS A 49 9.76 -6.11 13.91
N GLU A 50 10.35 -6.92 13.03
CA GLU A 50 11.80 -7.12 12.95
C GLU A 50 12.52 -5.93 12.29
N ALA A 51 11.86 -5.24 11.36
CA ALA A 51 12.43 -4.11 10.64
C ALA A 51 12.29 -2.76 11.35
N VAL A 52 11.28 -2.59 12.21
CA VAL A 52 10.93 -1.28 12.78
C VAL A 52 11.35 -1.18 14.24
N ASP A 53 12.34 -0.33 14.51
CA ASP A 53 12.73 0.08 15.85
C ASP A 53 11.98 1.33 16.32
N LYS A 54 12.09 1.62 17.62
CA LYS A 54 11.50 2.83 18.21
C LYS A 54 12.07 4.08 17.54
N ASN A 55 11.19 5.02 17.19
CA ASN A 55 11.45 6.25 16.46
C ASN A 55 11.78 6.11 14.97
N ASP A 56 11.82 4.89 14.42
CA ASP A 56 12.02 4.72 12.98
C ASP A 56 10.83 5.25 12.19
N VAL A 57 11.10 5.83 11.03
CA VAL A 57 10.04 6.23 10.10
C VAL A 57 9.53 5.02 9.33
N VAL A 58 8.20 4.90 9.23
CA VAL A 58 7.54 3.90 8.39
C VAL A 58 6.66 4.61 7.38
N LEU A 59 6.92 4.37 6.08
CA LEU A 59 6.11 4.93 5.01
C LEU A 59 4.92 4.01 4.76
N ILE A 60 3.71 4.57 4.71
CA ILE A 60 2.47 3.83 4.42
C ILE A 60 1.77 4.52 3.24
N MET A 61 1.82 3.89 2.08
CA MET A 61 1.26 4.42 0.85
C MET A 61 -0.14 3.86 0.64
N THR A 62 -1.10 4.74 0.40
CA THR A 62 -2.49 4.33 0.15
C THR A 62 -3.22 5.36 -0.71
N GLY A 63 -4.42 5.00 -1.12
CA GLY A 63 -5.31 5.86 -1.89
C GLY A 63 -5.46 5.36 -3.31
N PHE A 64 -6.72 5.16 -3.68
CA PHE A 64 -7.16 4.80 -5.01
C PHE A 64 -8.28 5.76 -5.43
N ARG A 65 -8.02 6.60 -6.43
CA ARG A 65 -8.98 7.62 -6.90
C ARG A 65 -9.84 7.06 -8.03
N THR A 66 -11.13 6.90 -7.76
CA THR A 66 -12.04 6.19 -8.67
C THR A 66 -12.96 7.13 -9.47
N PRO A 67 -13.21 6.86 -10.77
CA PRO A 67 -14.21 7.60 -11.54
C PRO A 67 -15.64 7.39 -10.97
N PRO A 68 -16.59 8.29 -11.27
CA PRO A 68 -16.44 9.49 -12.11
C PRO A 68 -15.87 10.71 -11.38
N LEU A 69 -15.86 10.69 -10.04
CA LEU A 69 -15.48 11.85 -9.24
C LEU A 69 -13.97 11.98 -9.03
N PHE A 70 -13.22 10.88 -9.20
CA PHE A 70 -11.80 10.78 -8.89
C PHE A 70 -11.52 11.29 -7.46
N ILE A 71 -12.31 10.81 -6.53
CA ILE A 71 -12.09 10.97 -5.08
C ILE A 71 -11.52 9.64 -4.59
N THR A 72 -10.61 9.71 -3.62
CA THR A 72 -10.06 8.51 -2.98
C THR A 72 -11.20 7.69 -2.36
N GLU A 73 -11.23 6.41 -2.67
CA GLU A 73 -12.19 5.48 -2.09
C GLU A 73 -11.92 5.22 -0.60
N THR A 74 -12.82 4.50 0.04
CA THR A 74 -12.71 4.22 1.47
C THR A 74 -11.78 3.05 1.79
N ASP A 75 -11.58 2.14 0.83
CA ASP A 75 -10.64 1.03 0.96
C ASP A 75 -9.20 1.51 0.80
N GLY A 76 -8.30 1.03 1.67
CA GLY A 76 -6.96 1.59 1.85
C GLY A 76 -6.85 2.53 3.04
N PRO A 77 -7.39 3.78 2.99
CA PRO A 77 -7.21 4.79 4.03
C PRO A 77 -7.48 4.31 5.46
N LEU A 78 -8.56 3.54 5.66
CA LEU A 78 -8.95 3.02 6.98
C LEU A 78 -7.94 2.00 7.50
N GLY A 79 -7.47 1.10 6.63
CA GLY A 79 -6.44 0.11 6.94
C GLY A 79 -5.08 0.76 7.21
N ALA A 80 -4.68 1.71 6.37
CA ALA A 80 -3.45 2.48 6.52
C ALA A 80 -3.38 3.24 7.84
N ALA A 81 -4.45 3.95 8.22
CA ALA A 81 -4.49 4.65 9.50
C ALA A 81 -4.51 3.69 10.70
N SER A 82 -5.23 2.57 10.59
CA SER A 82 -5.25 1.55 11.65
C SER A 82 -3.87 0.91 11.85
N LEU A 83 -3.16 0.62 10.76
CA LEU A 83 -1.79 0.11 10.80
C LEU A 83 -0.80 1.16 11.32
N ALA A 84 -0.93 2.42 10.88
CA ALA A 84 -0.14 3.54 11.39
C ALA A 84 -0.24 3.63 12.92
N ARG A 85 -1.47 3.50 13.46
CA ARG A 85 -1.69 3.48 14.91
C ARG A 85 -1.03 2.29 15.60
N ALA A 86 -1.11 1.11 15.01
CA ALA A 86 -0.46 -0.07 15.57
C ALA A 86 1.06 0.09 15.59
N ILE A 87 1.66 0.65 14.54
CA ILE A 87 3.10 0.95 14.47
C ILE A 87 3.51 1.97 15.54
N ASP A 88 2.78 3.09 15.69
CA ASP A 88 3.07 4.10 16.72
C ASP A 88 2.96 3.52 18.14
N ILE A 89 1.85 2.83 18.45
CA ILE A 89 1.58 2.39 19.83
C ILE A 89 2.39 1.16 20.21
N CYS A 90 2.52 0.18 19.32
CA CYS A 90 3.12 -1.11 19.66
C CYS A 90 4.63 -1.13 19.43
N LEU A 91 5.14 -0.39 18.45
CA LEU A 91 6.56 -0.38 18.09
C LEU A 91 7.24 0.96 18.44
N GLY A 92 6.47 2.04 18.65
CA GLY A 92 7.04 3.37 18.80
C GLY A 92 7.56 3.95 17.48
N GLY A 93 7.16 3.37 16.36
CA GLY A 93 7.52 3.86 15.02
C GLY A 93 6.80 5.16 14.68
N ARG A 94 7.27 5.83 13.62
CA ARG A 94 6.86 7.17 13.18
C ARG A 94 6.17 7.06 11.82
N PRO A 95 4.85 6.83 11.79
CA PRO A 95 4.14 6.61 10.54
C PRO A 95 4.04 7.90 9.71
N VAL A 96 4.38 7.79 8.43
CA VAL A 96 4.16 8.81 7.40
C VAL A 96 3.30 8.21 6.31
N ILE A 97 2.06 8.70 6.21
CA ILE A 97 1.11 8.26 5.20
C ILE A 97 1.32 9.05 3.91
N ILE A 98 1.41 8.35 2.80
CA ILE A 98 1.61 8.91 1.46
C ILE A 98 0.37 8.63 0.62
N THR A 99 -0.21 9.66 0.02
CA THR A 99 -1.37 9.55 -0.87
C THR A 99 -1.21 10.46 -2.09
N GLU A 100 -2.24 10.59 -2.90
CA GLU A 100 -2.28 11.55 -4.00
C GLU A 100 -2.13 13.00 -3.52
N PRO A 101 -1.54 13.90 -4.34
CA PRO A 101 -1.19 15.25 -3.91
C PRO A 101 -2.37 16.22 -3.86
N GLU A 102 -3.55 15.80 -4.32
CA GLU A 102 -4.76 16.61 -4.25
C GLU A 102 -5.24 16.84 -2.82
N ASP A 103 -5.67 18.07 -2.53
CA ASP A 103 -6.20 18.50 -1.22
C ASP A 103 -7.31 17.57 -0.70
N THR A 104 -8.18 17.08 -1.58
CA THR A 104 -9.25 16.16 -1.18
C THR A 104 -8.71 14.84 -0.62
N SER A 105 -7.67 14.28 -1.25
CA SER A 105 -7.05 13.03 -0.80
C SER A 105 -6.35 13.23 0.54
N LEU A 106 -5.58 14.32 0.66
CA LEU A 106 -4.89 14.68 1.91
C LEU A 106 -5.89 14.84 3.06
N ARG A 107 -6.96 15.61 2.87
CA ARG A 107 -7.96 15.87 3.91
C ARG A 107 -8.72 14.63 4.36
N ILE A 108 -9.03 13.71 3.44
CA ILE A 108 -9.65 12.42 3.78
C ILE A 108 -8.70 11.64 4.69
N LEU A 109 -7.44 11.48 4.29
CA LEU A 109 -6.47 10.72 5.07
C LEU A 109 -6.21 11.36 6.43
N GLU A 110 -6.05 12.68 6.49
CA GLU A 110 -5.91 13.38 7.76
C GLU A 110 -7.10 13.17 8.70
N ALA A 111 -8.34 13.19 8.17
CA ALA A 111 -9.54 12.96 8.96
C ALA A 111 -9.56 11.52 9.52
N VAL A 112 -9.19 10.53 8.70
CA VAL A 112 -9.12 9.13 9.14
C VAL A 112 -8.02 8.92 10.18
N VAL A 113 -6.84 9.51 9.99
CA VAL A 113 -5.72 9.49 10.97
C VAL A 113 -6.17 10.07 12.31
N ARG A 114 -6.87 11.22 12.31
CA ARG A 114 -7.46 11.77 13.53
C ARG A 114 -8.52 10.86 14.13
N GLY A 115 -9.33 10.21 13.29
CA GLY A 115 -10.37 9.27 13.70
C GLY A 115 -9.84 8.03 14.44
N VAL A 116 -8.65 7.54 14.08
CA VAL A 116 -8.00 6.44 14.82
C VAL A 116 -7.27 6.90 16.08
N GLY A 117 -7.30 8.20 16.41
CA GLY A 117 -6.71 8.78 17.61
C GLY A 117 -5.25 9.23 17.46
N LEU A 118 -4.78 9.44 16.23
CA LEU A 118 -3.46 10.02 15.96
C LEU A 118 -3.57 11.50 15.61
N SER A 119 -2.64 12.31 16.14
CA SER A 119 -2.49 13.70 15.72
C SER A 119 -1.78 13.79 14.38
N VAL A 120 -2.31 14.58 13.44
CA VAL A 120 -1.61 14.88 12.20
C VAL A 120 -0.61 16.00 12.47
N VAL A 121 0.68 15.73 12.27
CA VAL A 121 1.78 16.69 12.45
C VAL A 121 2.52 16.92 11.13
N PRO A 122 3.16 18.09 10.93
CA PRO A 122 3.99 18.31 9.75
C PRO A 122 5.13 17.28 9.68
N ILE A 123 5.46 16.83 8.47
CA ILE A 123 6.51 15.81 8.23
C ILE A 123 7.86 16.15 8.88
N LYS A 124 8.23 17.44 8.92
CA LYS A 124 9.47 17.90 9.56
C LYS A 124 9.50 17.73 11.07
N GLU A 125 8.35 17.45 11.68
CA GLU A 125 8.18 17.32 13.12
C GLU A 125 7.92 15.87 13.55
N ILE A 126 7.75 14.94 12.61
CA ILE A 126 7.39 13.55 12.91
C ILE A 126 8.45 12.81 13.73
N SER A 127 9.71 13.21 13.59
CA SER A 127 10.86 12.64 14.30
C SER A 127 11.13 13.28 15.67
N LYS A 128 10.35 14.32 16.08
CA LYS A 128 10.51 14.92 17.41
C LYS A 128 10.13 13.90 18.49
N GLU A 129 11.06 13.56 19.37
CA GLU A 129 10.84 12.53 20.41
C GLU A 129 9.66 12.83 21.35
N SER A 130 9.38 14.12 21.58
CA SER A 130 8.27 14.57 22.43
C SER A 130 6.90 14.33 21.81
N TYR A 131 6.82 14.12 20.49
CA TYR A 131 5.57 13.85 19.81
C TYR A 131 5.33 12.35 19.90
N ARG A 132 4.11 11.94 20.23
CA ARG A 132 3.65 10.55 20.31
C ARG A 132 2.21 10.50 19.84
N HIS A 133 1.74 9.35 19.41
CA HIS A 133 0.37 9.21 18.92
C HIS A 133 0.12 10.20 17.78
N CYS A 134 1.07 10.24 16.84
CA CYS A 134 1.04 11.13 15.71
C CYS A 134 1.44 10.42 14.41
N ALA A 135 0.97 10.97 13.30
CA ALA A 135 1.38 10.60 11.96
C ALA A 135 1.51 11.86 11.11
N SER A 136 2.24 11.77 10.01
CA SER A 136 2.18 12.78 8.95
C SER A 136 1.40 12.25 7.76
N VAL A 137 0.73 13.13 7.03
CA VAL A 137 0.08 12.81 5.76
C VAL A 137 0.69 13.71 4.70
N ILE A 138 1.21 13.12 3.63
CA ILE A 138 1.83 13.84 2.52
C ILE A 138 1.33 13.35 1.18
N GLY A 139 1.40 14.23 0.18
CA GLY A 139 1.13 13.90 -1.21
C GLY A 139 2.41 13.46 -1.92
N PHE A 140 2.28 12.57 -2.90
CA PHE A 140 3.38 12.20 -3.80
C PHE A 140 3.03 12.51 -5.25
N THR A 141 4.05 12.83 -6.06
CA THR A 141 3.83 13.35 -7.41
C THR A 141 3.10 12.37 -8.35
N LEU A 142 2.26 12.94 -9.22
CA LEU A 142 1.64 12.25 -10.37
C LEU A 142 2.54 12.29 -11.62
N ASP A 143 3.64 13.04 -11.55
CA ASP A 143 4.56 13.32 -12.66
C ASP A 143 5.67 12.27 -12.72
N GLU A 144 5.65 11.42 -13.75
CA GLU A 144 6.62 10.33 -13.93
C GLU A 144 8.06 10.83 -14.01
N GLU A 145 8.29 12.01 -14.59
CA GLU A 145 9.64 12.56 -14.77
C GLU A 145 10.27 13.01 -13.45
N LYS A 146 9.45 13.42 -12.47
CA LYS A 146 9.89 13.88 -11.16
C LYS A 146 9.91 12.78 -10.11
N ALA A 147 9.11 11.74 -10.29
CA ALA A 147 8.86 10.71 -9.29
C ALA A 147 10.14 10.02 -8.80
N SER A 148 11.10 9.74 -9.69
CA SER A 148 12.36 9.11 -9.28
C SER A 148 13.21 10.01 -8.37
N GLU A 149 13.30 11.30 -8.67
CA GLU A 149 14.08 12.25 -7.86
C GLU A 149 13.38 12.52 -6.52
N GLU A 150 12.06 12.71 -6.55
CA GLU A 150 11.25 12.91 -5.34
C GLU A 150 11.29 11.70 -4.40
N ALA A 151 11.19 10.48 -4.94
CA ALA A 151 11.32 9.25 -4.15
C ALA A 151 12.69 9.15 -3.48
N LYS A 152 13.76 9.41 -4.22
CA LYS A 152 15.12 9.41 -3.69
C LYS A 152 15.28 10.42 -2.56
N LYS A 153 14.84 11.66 -2.79
CA LYS A 153 14.89 12.73 -1.79
C LYS A 153 14.09 12.38 -0.55
N LEU A 154 12.88 11.83 -0.71
CA LEU A 154 12.04 11.42 0.40
C LEU A 154 12.73 10.36 1.27
N LEU A 155 13.34 9.34 0.66
CA LEU A 155 14.05 8.28 1.37
C LEU A 155 15.37 8.77 1.97
N ASP A 156 16.05 9.74 1.34
CA ASP A 156 17.25 10.39 1.89
C ASP A 156 16.92 11.22 3.14
N GLU A 157 15.81 11.97 3.12
CA GLU A 157 15.41 12.84 4.23
C GLU A 157 14.82 12.06 5.41
N LEU A 158 14.02 11.03 5.14
CA LEU A 158 13.28 10.30 6.17
C LEU A 158 13.98 9.03 6.66
N ASN A 159 14.87 8.44 5.85
CA ASN A 159 15.55 7.18 6.13
C ASN A 159 14.62 6.10 6.76
N PRO A 160 13.54 5.70 6.06
CA PRO A 160 12.55 4.80 6.64
C PRO A 160 13.08 3.38 6.76
N SER A 161 12.61 2.63 7.76
CA SER A 161 12.95 1.21 7.94
C SER A 161 11.97 0.26 7.25
N ALA A 162 10.77 0.73 6.92
CA ALA A 162 9.79 -0.01 6.13
C ALA A 162 8.95 0.90 5.21
N VAL A 163 8.53 0.35 4.08
CA VAL A 163 7.56 0.93 3.14
C VAL A 163 6.43 -0.05 2.90
N ILE A 164 5.20 0.38 3.16
CA ILE A 164 4.01 -0.46 3.10
C ILE A 164 3.04 0.17 2.10
N ALA A 165 2.53 -0.61 1.14
CA ALA A 165 1.47 -0.18 0.22
C ALA A 165 0.17 -0.89 0.59
N ILE A 166 -0.93 -0.15 0.73
CA ILE A 166 -2.26 -0.68 1.06
C ILE A 166 -3.28 -0.04 0.13
N GLU A 167 -3.93 -0.87 -0.68
CA GLU A 167 -4.92 -0.44 -1.68
C GLU A 167 -4.38 0.76 -2.48
N LYS A 168 -3.18 0.56 -3.01
CA LYS A 168 -2.47 1.59 -3.75
C LYS A 168 -2.32 1.15 -5.19
N ALA A 169 -2.87 1.92 -6.12
CA ALA A 169 -2.82 1.59 -7.55
C ALA A 169 -1.39 1.30 -8.01
N GLY A 170 -1.19 0.13 -8.62
CA GLY A 170 0.06 -0.32 -9.21
C GLY A 170 0.00 -0.25 -10.73
N ARG A 171 1.09 0.17 -11.36
CA ARG A 171 1.20 0.16 -12.82
C ARG A 171 1.43 -1.27 -13.33
N ASN A 172 0.84 -1.58 -14.48
CA ASN A 172 1.10 -2.83 -15.17
C ASN A 172 2.46 -2.82 -15.90
N SER A 173 2.79 -3.90 -16.60
CA SER A 173 4.01 -4.04 -17.42
C SER A 173 4.14 -3.04 -18.58
N LYS A 174 3.09 -2.25 -18.87
CA LYS A 174 3.09 -1.14 -19.84
C LYS A 174 3.20 0.24 -19.17
N ASN A 175 3.46 0.30 -17.86
CA ASN A 175 3.48 1.52 -17.04
C ASN A 175 2.14 2.26 -16.98
N VAL A 176 1.01 1.55 -17.11
CA VAL A 176 -0.34 2.13 -17.06
C VAL A 176 -1.07 1.62 -15.81
N TYR A 177 -1.69 2.53 -15.07
CA TYR A 177 -2.49 2.24 -13.90
C TYR A 177 -3.94 2.03 -14.33
N HIS A 178 -4.58 1.00 -13.78
CA HIS A 178 -5.94 0.66 -14.14
C HIS A 178 -6.83 0.53 -12.92
N ASN A 179 -8.11 0.88 -13.06
CA ASN A 179 -9.12 0.42 -12.13
C ASN A 179 -9.58 -1.00 -12.48
N GLN A 180 -10.43 -1.56 -11.63
CA GLN A 180 -10.97 -2.92 -11.81
C GLN A 180 -11.81 -3.13 -13.07
N SER A 181 -12.32 -2.04 -13.66
CA SER A 181 -13.01 -2.09 -14.95
C SER A 181 -12.04 -2.10 -16.13
N GLY A 182 -10.73 -2.12 -15.93
CA GLY A 182 -9.74 -2.10 -17.02
C GLY A 182 -9.62 -0.75 -17.72
N LEU A 183 -10.05 0.34 -17.07
CA LEU A 183 -9.90 1.71 -17.58
C LEU A 183 -8.60 2.31 -17.08
N ASP A 184 -7.96 3.12 -17.93
CA ASP A 184 -6.74 3.86 -17.57
C ASP A 184 -7.06 4.97 -16.56
N VAL A 185 -6.40 4.93 -15.41
CA VAL A 185 -6.49 5.92 -14.33
C VAL A 185 -5.13 6.56 -14.02
N SER A 186 -4.15 6.40 -14.91
CA SER A 186 -2.75 6.84 -14.70
C SER A 186 -2.63 8.32 -14.38
N LYS A 187 -3.50 9.16 -14.96
CA LYS A 187 -3.49 10.61 -14.73
C LYS A 187 -3.82 10.99 -13.27
N TYR A 188 -4.45 10.10 -12.51
CA TYR A 188 -5.01 10.41 -11.20
C TYR A 188 -4.27 9.72 -10.04
N HIS A 189 -3.20 8.96 -10.33
CA HIS A 189 -2.49 8.16 -9.33
C HIS A 189 -1.01 8.51 -9.26
N ALA A 190 -0.55 8.65 -8.02
CA ALA A 190 0.84 8.97 -7.69
C ALA A 190 1.78 7.84 -8.11
N LYS A 191 2.97 8.21 -8.58
CA LYS A 191 3.96 7.30 -9.19
C LYS A 191 4.82 6.59 -8.14
N VAL A 192 4.15 5.92 -7.21
CA VAL A 192 4.74 5.35 -5.98
C VAL A 192 5.70 4.19 -6.21
N GLU A 193 5.73 3.59 -7.40
CA GLU A 193 6.69 2.54 -7.76
C GLU A 193 8.13 3.01 -7.61
N HIS A 194 8.39 4.31 -7.82
CA HIS A 194 9.72 4.88 -7.61
C HIS A 194 10.14 4.83 -6.13
N ILE A 195 9.20 4.94 -5.20
CA ILE A 195 9.46 4.76 -3.75
C ILE A 195 9.81 3.30 -3.46
N ILE A 196 9.05 2.35 -4.01
CA ILE A 196 9.31 0.90 -3.84
C ILE A 196 10.67 0.51 -4.41
N ILE A 197 10.96 0.91 -5.66
CA ILE A 197 12.22 0.58 -6.33
C ILE A 197 13.41 1.14 -5.55
N GLU A 198 13.30 2.38 -5.05
CA GLU A 198 14.37 2.99 -4.27
C GLU A 198 14.52 2.35 -2.88
N ALA A 199 13.41 1.98 -2.23
CA ALA A 199 13.43 1.25 -0.96
C ALA A 199 14.14 -0.11 -1.11
N GLN A 200 13.78 -0.87 -2.15
CA GLN A 200 14.39 -2.18 -2.43
C GLN A 200 15.90 -2.08 -2.71
N LYS A 201 16.34 -1.06 -3.47
CA LYS A 201 17.78 -0.81 -3.70
C LYS A 201 18.56 -0.57 -2.40
N ARG A 202 17.90 0.02 -1.39
CA ARG A 202 18.49 0.30 -0.07
C ARG A 202 18.33 -0.86 0.92
N GLY A 203 17.70 -1.96 0.51
CA GLY A 203 17.40 -3.10 1.40
C GLY A 203 16.34 -2.79 2.46
N ILE A 204 15.51 -1.76 2.24
CA ILE A 204 14.40 -1.41 3.12
C ILE A 204 13.26 -2.40 2.90
N LEU A 205 12.59 -2.83 3.98
CA LEU A 205 11.46 -3.75 3.90
C LEU A 205 10.33 -3.13 3.07
N THR A 206 9.79 -3.88 2.10
CA THR A 206 8.60 -3.49 1.34
C THR A 206 7.47 -4.50 1.51
N VAL A 207 6.26 -4.05 1.83
CA VAL A 207 5.06 -4.89 1.98
C VAL A 207 3.93 -4.33 1.10
N GLY A 208 3.24 -5.19 0.35
CA GLY A 208 2.06 -4.82 -0.44
C GLY A 208 0.79 -5.52 0.07
N ILE A 209 -0.31 -4.80 0.11
CA ILE A 209 -1.65 -5.27 0.50
C ILE A 209 -2.64 -4.79 -0.56
N GLY A 210 -3.32 -5.73 -1.20
CA GLY A 210 -4.35 -5.47 -2.21
C GLY A 210 -5.34 -6.63 -2.31
N ASP A 211 -6.49 -6.38 -2.92
CA ASP A 211 -7.61 -7.33 -3.01
C ASP A 211 -7.94 -7.75 -4.45
N GLY A 212 -7.35 -7.03 -5.41
CA GLY A 212 -7.85 -6.92 -6.76
C GLY A 212 -6.90 -7.41 -7.84
N GLY A 213 -5.61 -7.23 -7.62
CA GLY A 213 -4.53 -7.55 -8.55
C GLY A 213 -3.96 -6.35 -9.31
N ASN A 214 -4.57 -5.16 -9.20
CA ASN A 214 -4.13 -3.91 -9.83
C ASN A 214 -3.43 -2.97 -8.84
N GLU A 215 -3.11 -3.45 -7.64
CA GLU A 215 -2.45 -2.73 -6.56
C GLU A 215 -0.96 -3.10 -6.47
N VAL A 216 -0.16 -2.19 -5.94
CA VAL A 216 1.27 -2.39 -5.67
C VAL A 216 1.48 -3.62 -4.77
N GLY A 217 2.40 -4.50 -5.18
CA GLY A 217 2.72 -5.76 -4.52
C GLY A 217 2.04 -6.98 -5.16
N MET A 218 0.97 -6.77 -5.92
CA MET A 218 0.28 -7.88 -6.61
C MET A 218 1.08 -8.44 -7.79
N GLY A 219 2.18 -7.80 -8.19
CA GLY A 219 3.12 -8.32 -9.18
C GLY A 219 3.76 -9.66 -8.78
N VAL A 220 3.82 -9.98 -7.48
CA VAL A 220 4.28 -11.29 -6.97
C VAL A 220 3.42 -12.45 -7.49
N ILE A 221 2.15 -12.17 -7.79
CA ILE A 221 1.17 -13.13 -8.31
C ILE A 221 0.59 -12.67 -9.66
N GLU A 222 1.35 -11.90 -10.45
CA GLU A 222 0.91 -11.34 -11.73
C GLU A 222 0.30 -12.42 -12.64
N ASP A 223 0.91 -13.61 -12.69
CA ASP A 223 0.44 -14.73 -13.50
C ASP A 223 -0.99 -15.18 -13.15
N VAL A 224 -1.32 -15.17 -11.86
CA VAL A 224 -2.62 -15.55 -11.33
C VAL A 224 -3.64 -14.44 -11.56
N VAL A 225 -3.25 -13.18 -11.34
CA VAL A 225 -4.11 -12.01 -11.63
C VAL A 225 -4.50 -12.02 -13.11
N ARG A 226 -3.54 -12.17 -14.02
CA ARG A 226 -3.78 -12.22 -15.46
C ARG A 226 -4.72 -13.34 -15.88
N ARG A 227 -4.71 -14.46 -15.15
CA ARG A 227 -5.49 -15.65 -15.49
C ARG A 227 -6.93 -15.59 -14.97
N TYR A 228 -7.14 -15.06 -13.78
CA TYR A 228 -8.42 -15.22 -13.07
C TYR A 228 -9.18 -13.92 -12.84
N VAL A 229 -8.50 -12.77 -12.86
CA VAL A 229 -9.16 -11.48 -12.62
C VAL A 229 -9.70 -10.93 -13.94
N PRO A 230 -10.96 -10.43 -13.97
CA PRO A 230 -11.49 -9.72 -15.14
C PRO A 230 -10.54 -8.61 -15.59
N TYR A 231 -10.32 -8.51 -16.90
CA TYR A 231 -9.34 -7.59 -17.50
C TYR A 231 -7.88 -7.79 -17.07
N GLY A 232 -7.56 -8.86 -16.32
CA GLY A 232 -6.21 -9.17 -15.86
C GLY A 232 -5.22 -9.31 -17.01
N ARG A 233 -5.61 -10.02 -18.08
CA ARG A 233 -4.76 -10.22 -19.27
C ARG A 233 -4.80 -9.06 -20.26
N GLU A 234 -5.98 -8.49 -20.48
CA GLU A 234 -6.22 -7.44 -21.48
C GLU A 234 -7.23 -6.42 -20.92
N CYS A 235 -6.80 -5.17 -20.86
CA CYS A 235 -7.61 -4.05 -20.39
C CYS A 235 -8.40 -3.38 -21.53
N GLN A 236 -9.27 -2.44 -21.18
CA GLN A 236 -10.11 -1.72 -22.14
C GLN A 236 -9.37 -0.55 -22.83
N CYS A 237 -8.28 -0.06 -22.23
CA CYS A 237 -7.53 1.06 -22.80
C CYS A 237 -6.59 0.62 -23.95
N PRO A 238 -6.05 1.56 -24.74
CA PRO A 238 -5.18 1.25 -25.88
C PRO A 238 -3.89 0.47 -25.53
N CYS A 239 -3.46 0.41 -24.26
CA CYS A 239 -2.23 -0.29 -23.90
C CYS A 239 -2.35 -1.82 -24.02
N LYS A 240 -3.57 -2.35 -23.90
CA LYS A 240 -3.90 -3.79 -23.99
C LYS A 240 -3.08 -4.71 -23.06
N GLY A 241 -2.41 -4.15 -22.06
CA GLY A 241 -1.51 -4.87 -21.16
C GLY A 241 -2.22 -5.66 -20.06
N GLY A 242 -3.50 -5.37 -19.80
CA GLY A 242 -4.23 -5.91 -18.66
C GLY A 242 -4.04 -5.08 -17.40
N ILE A 243 -4.82 -5.36 -16.36
CA ILE A 243 -4.80 -4.58 -15.12
C ILE A 243 -3.77 -5.06 -14.09
N ALA A 244 -3.20 -6.25 -14.30
CA ALA A 244 -2.26 -6.83 -13.34
C ALA A 244 -1.09 -5.88 -13.07
N ALA A 245 -0.92 -5.49 -11.81
CA ALA A 245 0.23 -4.71 -11.38
C ALA A 245 1.51 -5.52 -11.62
N ALA A 246 2.58 -4.83 -12.00
CA ALA A 246 3.90 -5.43 -12.19
C ALA A 246 4.85 -5.17 -10.99
N SER A 247 4.40 -4.37 -10.03
CA SER A 247 5.11 -4.02 -8.80
C SER A 247 4.68 -4.85 -7.60
#